data_AF-A0A1M5L5K4-F1
#
_entry.id   AF-A0A1M5L5K4-F1
#
_cell.length_a   1.000
_cell.length_b   1.000
_cell.length_c   1.000
_cell.angle_alpha   90.00
_cell.angle_beta   90.00
_cell.angle_gamma   90.00
#
_symmetry.space_group_name_H-M   'P 1'
#
loop_
_entity.id
_entity.type
_entity.pdbx_description
1 polymer ?
#
loop_
_entity_poly.entity_id
_entity_poly.type
_entity_poly.pdbx_seq_one_letter_code
_entity_poly.pdbx_strand_id
1 'polypeptide(L)'
;MICPKCKRKYEDDMPKCLWCDAPNPNYGAEDSPENESEPEIKPEIKAETPKPETKTAKEHHHHKSKEPGLKIFWLALLIGFTGAHCSSSGRNLRGALYLIFGGLTYRIIYLILRENGFTIPTAVGAIAFIGYAFIVFLFLKDVWKISLGKYRNRKTGKKYESKSWMPALALIFTIIHAVMLNFDGYSTYEIVWNNGERVTAKMKLAVEDYMLAQKNYFEQTGKIGDVKEIRYMSGSVKWNGQFLYRMDGNGLRVKYMTSYHCPYKTEWRIHPVLHNGALDWEITLPEDSRCNEFAHQLVSLKESLSNVPKESEPAASTPELDKGVDGVGVVPDTTQHGDSL
;
A
#
# COMPACT_ATOMS: atom_id res chain seq x y z
N MET A 1 -31.86 -21.30 39.87
CA MET A 1 -32.75 -20.48 40.75
C MET A 1 -32.46 -18.96 40.77
N ILE A 2 -33.38 -18.14 41.34
CA ILE A 2 -33.18 -16.70 41.59
C ILE A 2 -32.96 -16.48 43.09
N CYS A 3 -31.88 -15.79 43.47
CA CYS A 3 -31.60 -15.49 44.88
C CYS A 3 -32.69 -14.57 45.47
N PRO A 4 -33.36 -14.94 46.57
CA PRO A 4 -34.43 -14.13 47.14
C PRO A 4 -33.93 -12.79 47.66
N LYS A 5 -32.66 -12.73 48.11
CA LYS A 5 -32.02 -11.53 48.68
C LYS A 5 -31.56 -10.54 47.60
N CYS A 6 -30.80 -11.00 46.60
CA CYS A 6 -30.19 -10.10 45.60
C CYS A 6 -30.84 -10.15 44.20
N LYS A 7 -31.85 -11.01 44.00
CA LYS A 7 -32.61 -11.19 42.76
C LYS A 7 -31.78 -11.55 41.52
N ARG A 8 -30.55 -12.03 41.69
CA ARG A 8 -29.70 -12.57 40.60
C ARG A 8 -29.95 -14.07 40.40
N LYS A 9 -29.81 -14.54 39.16
CA LYS A 9 -29.89 -15.96 38.79
C LYS A 9 -28.58 -16.68 39.10
N TYR A 10 -28.65 -17.88 39.67
CA TYR A 10 -27.51 -18.77 39.92
C TYR A 10 -27.92 -20.25 39.75
N GLU A 11 -26.93 -21.13 39.62
CA GLU A 11 -27.11 -22.58 39.42
C GLU A 11 -27.74 -23.24 40.65
N ASP A 12 -28.55 -24.28 40.43
CA ASP A 12 -29.46 -24.85 41.43
C ASP A 12 -28.76 -25.75 42.46
N ASP A 13 -27.65 -26.34 42.06
CA ASP A 13 -26.77 -27.21 42.83
C ASP A 13 -25.73 -26.43 43.66
N MET A 14 -25.84 -25.10 43.75
CA MET A 14 -24.96 -24.32 44.63
C MET A 14 -25.57 -24.12 46.02
N PRO A 15 -24.82 -24.36 47.12
CA PRO A 15 -25.34 -24.21 48.48
C PRO A 15 -25.62 -22.76 48.88
N LYS A 16 -24.96 -21.79 48.24
CA LYS A 16 -25.09 -20.35 48.53
C LYS A 16 -24.96 -19.51 47.26
N CYS A 17 -25.58 -18.32 47.27
CA CYS A 17 -25.48 -17.35 46.20
C CYS A 17 -24.07 -16.73 46.14
N LEU A 18 -23.36 -16.89 45.03
CA LEU A 18 -21.99 -16.38 44.81
C LEU A 18 -21.80 -14.87 44.99
N TRP A 19 -22.88 -14.08 44.94
CA TRP A 19 -22.78 -12.61 44.99
C TRP A 19 -23.06 -12.01 46.36
N CYS A 20 -23.76 -12.73 47.23
CA CYS A 20 -24.16 -12.16 48.53
C CYS A 20 -24.18 -13.20 49.66
N ASP A 21 -23.63 -14.39 49.40
CA ASP A 21 -23.49 -15.54 50.31
C ASP A 21 -24.80 -16.00 50.99
N ALA A 22 -25.95 -15.62 50.44
CA ALA A 22 -27.25 -16.06 50.95
C ALA A 22 -27.43 -17.57 50.71
N PRO A 23 -27.93 -18.34 51.69
CA PRO A 23 -28.15 -19.78 51.52
C PRO A 23 -29.20 -20.05 50.44
N ASN A 24 -28.98 -21.13 49.67
CA ASN A 24 -29.94 -21.59 48.69
C ASN A 24 -31.06 -22.38 49.40
N PRO A 25 -32.31 -21.90 49.40
CA PRO A 25 -33.41 -22.56 50.12
C PRO A 25 -33.76 -23.95 49.59
N ASN A 26 -33.36 -24.29 48.37
CA ASN A 26 -33.68 -25.57 47.73
C ASN A 26 -32.48 -26.53 47.66
N TYR A 27 -31.32 -26.15 48.22
CA TYR A 27 -30.14 -27.00 48.18
C TYR A 27 -30.31 -28.21 49.11
N GLY A 28 -30.37 -29.42 48.53
CA GLY A 28 -30.57 -30.67 49.25
C GLY A 28 -32.04 -31.06 49.48
N ALA A 29 -33.01 -30.35 48.88
CA ALA A 29 -34.37 -30.84 48.79
C ALA A 29 -34.43 -31.89 47.66
N GLU A 30 -34.40 -33.18 48.02
CA GLU A 30 -34.62 -34.28 47.07
C GLU A 30 -36.01 -34.13 46.44
N ASP A 31 -36.06 -34.17 45.11
CA ASP A 31 -37.29 -34.08 44.31
C ASP A 31 -38.24 -35.25 44.67
N SER A 32 -39.24 -34.97 45.51
CA SER A 32 -40.34 -35.90 45.76
C SER A 32 -41.41 -35.72 44.67
N PRO A 33 -41.88 -36.80 44.02
CA PRO A 33 -42.78 -36.72 42.88
C PRO A 33 -44.19 -36.28 43.27
N GLU A 34 -44.71 -35.26 42.55
CA GLU A 34 -46.08 -34.78 42.64
C GLU A 34 -47.08 -35.88 42.28
N ASN A 35 -48.05 -36.16 43.17
CA ASN A 35 -49.20 -37.00 42.90
C ASN A 35 -50.51 -36.25 43.20
N GLU A 36 -51.49 -36.56 42.37
CA GLU A 36 -52.84 -36.03 42.16
C GLU A 36 -53.63 -35.58 43.41
N SER A 37 -54.43 -34.51 43.29
CA SER A 37 -55.91 -34.61 43.29
C SER A 37 -56.61 -33.25 43.35
N GLU A 38 -57.64 -33.16 42.52
CA GLU A 38 -58.69 -32.14 42.36
C GLU A 38 -59.49 -31.91 43.67
N PRO A 39 -60.18 -30.76 43.84
CA PRO A 39 -61.63 -30.86 43.65
C PRO A 39 -62.31 -29.64 43.01
N GLU A 40 -63.35 -29.98 42.24
CA GLU A 40 -64.43 -29.18 41.70
C GLU A 40 -65.32 -28.59 42.82
N ILE A 41 -65.83 -27.36 42.63
CA ILE A 41 -67.21 -26.87 42.92
C ILE A 41 -67.21 -25.33 42.76
N LYS A 42 -68.00 -24.83 41.79
CA LYS A 42 -68.40 -23.42 41.64
C LYS A 42 -69.91 -23.28 41.93
N PRO A 43 -70.35 -22.20 42.59
CA PRO A 43 -71.74 -21.77 42.60
C PRO A 43 -72.00 -20.55 41.68
N GLU A 44 -73.17 -20.56 41.03
CA GLU A 44 -73.95 -19.39 40.55
C GLU A 44 -74.59 -18.66 41.76
N ILE A 45 -74.95 -17.37 41.86
CA ILE A 45 -75.33 -16.31 40.90
C ILE A 45 -75.50 -14.98 41.69
N LYS A 46 -75.24 -13.82 41.04
CA LYS A 46 -75.74 -12.42 41.27
C LYS A 46 -75.39 -11.72 42.63
N ALA A 47 -75.09 -10.42 42.73
CA ALA A 47 -75.41 -9.25 41.91
C ALA A 47 -74.46 -8.05 42.20
N GLU A 48 -74.46 -7.10 41.25
CA GLU A 48 -74.25 -5.64 41.38
C GLU A 48 -72.82 -5.00 41.54
N THR A 49 -72.55 -4.11 40.56
CA THR A 49 -71.49 -3.10 40.30
C THR A 49 -71.05 -2.21 41.49
N PRO A 50 -69.87 -1.51 41.53
CA PRO A 50 -69.16 -0.84 40.42
C PRO A 50 -67.59 -0.90 40.39
N LYS A 51 -67.02 -0.43 39.26
CA LYS A 51 -65.59 -0.15 38.94
C LYS A 51 -64.74 0.44 40.11
N PRO A 52 -63.41 0.16 40.18
CA PRO A 52 -62.47 1.02 39.46
C PRO A 52 -61.26 0.31 38.80
N GLU A 53 -60.86 0.95 37.71
CA GLU A 53 -59.63 0.84 36.93
C GLU A 53 -58.41 0.33 37.70
N THR A 54 -57.94 -0.88 37.37
CA THR A 54 -56.55 -1.27 37.65
C THR A 54 -55.76 -1.14 36.35
N LYS A 55 -54.91 -0.11 36.34
CA LYS A 55 -53.89 0.18 35.34
C LYS A 55 -53.17 -1.11 34.92
N THR A 56 -53.47 -1.64 33.74
CA THR A 56 -52.50 -2.43 32.97
C THR A 56 -51.32 -1.53 32.68
N ALA A 57 -50.33 -1.57 33.57
CA ALA A 57 -48.99 -1.08 33.29
C ALA A 57 -48.56 -1.77 32.00
N LYS A 58 -48.48 -0.96 30.93
CA LYS A 58 -47.89 -1.34 29.66
C LYS A 58 -46.54 -1.96 29.98
N GLU A 59 -46.50 -3.29 29.94
CA GLU A 59 -45.27 -4.02 29.78
C GLU A 59 -44.74 -3.59 28.41
N HIS A 60 -43.92 -2.53 28.43
CA HIS A 60 -43.14 -2.10 27.29
C HIS A 60 -42.13 -3.23 27.03
N HIS A 61 -42.60 -4.30 26.39
CA HIS A 61 -41.76 -5.13 25.56
C HIS A 61 -41.15 -4.18 24.54
N HIS A 62 -39.97 -3.64 24.88
CA HIS A 62 -39.03 -3.13 23.91
C HIS A 62 -38.66 -4.32 23.02
N HIS A 63 -39.55 -4.64 22.08
CA HIS A 63 -39.19 -5.33 20.86
C HIS A 63 -38.02 -4.53 20.31
N LYS A 64 -36.80 -5.06 20.51
CA LYS A 64 -35.60 -4.59 19.85
C LYS A 64 -35.86 -4.80 18.36
N SER A 65 -36.49 -3.81 17.74
CA SER A 65 -36.77 -3.81 16.31
C SER A 65 -35.42 -3.88 15.62
N LYS A 66 -35.18 -5.02 15.01
CA LYS A 66 -33.97 -5.27 14.25
C LYS A 66 -34.11 -4.51 12.95
N GLU A 67 -33.08 -3.75 12.59
CA GLU A 67 -33.06 -3.07 11.30
C GLU A 67 -32.45 -4.00 10.25
N PRO A 68 -32.96 -3.99 9.02
CA PRO A 68 -32.39 -4.78 7.94
C PRO A 68 -30.95 -4.31 7.68
N GLY A 69 -29.97 -5.14 8.08
CA GLY A 69 -28.54 -4.86 7.92
C GLY A 69 -28.07 -4.82 6.47
N LEU A 70 -28.93 -5.27 5.54
CA LEU A 70 -28.67 -5.31 4.10
C LEU A 70 -28.23 -3.96 3.53
N LYS A 71 -28.88 -2.85 3.92
CA LYS A 71 -28.52 -1.52 3.42
C LYS A 71 -27.10 -1.12 3.83
N ILE A 72 -26.77 -1.32 5.10
CA ILE A 72 -25.43 -1.00 5.65
C ILE A 72 -24.37 -1.92 5.06
N PHE A 73 -24.70 -3.19 4.82
CA PHE A 73 -23.80 -4.14 4.18
C PHE A 73 -23.43 -3.72 2.75
N TRP A 74 -24.42 -3.37 1.92
CA TRP A 74 -24.16 -2.87 0.56
C TRP A 74 -23.43 -1.53 0.56
N LEU A 75 -23.77 -0.65 1.49
CA LEU A 75 -23.08 0.63 1.65
C LEU A 75 -21.59 0.41 1.98
N ALA A 76 -21.28 -0.59 2.81
CA ALA A 76 -19.92 -0.98 3.10
C ALA A 76 -19.24 -1.59 1.85
N LEU A 77 -19.87 -2.52 1.14
CA LEU A 77 -19.24 -3.15 -0.03
C LEU A 77 -18.96 -2.16 -1.18
N LEU A 78 -19.89 -1.26 -1.50
CA LEU A 78 -19.78 -0.39 -2.67
C LEU A 78 -18.89 0.82 -2.43
N ILE A 79 -19.02 1.45 -1.27
CA ILE A 79 -18.32 2.71 -0.95
C ILE A 79 -17.72 2.70 0.45
N GLY A 80 -17.41 1.53 1.01
CA GLY A 80 -16.93 1.40 2.38
C GLY A 80 -15.63 2.16 2.65
N PHE A 81 -14.77 2.31 1.63
CA PHE A 81 -13.53 3.10 1.71
C PHE A 81 -13.78 4.57 2.06
N THR A 82 -14.95 5.11 1.70
CA THR A 82 -15.36 6.49 2.04
C THR A 82 -15.83 6.62 3.49
N GLY A 83 -16.06 5.51 4.18
CA GLY A 83 -16.59 5.52 5.55
C GLY A 83 -18.09 5.79 5.64
N ALA A 84 -18.83 5.81 4.54
CA ALA A 84 -20.28 6.06 4.53
C ALA A 84 -21.04 5.10 5.47
N HIS A 85 -20.69 3.82 5.50
CA HIS A 85 -21.31 2.84 6.40
C HIS A 85 -21.04 3.15 7.89
N CYS A 86 -19.86 3.67 8.22
CA CYS A 86 -19.55 4.13 9.57
C CYS A 86 -20.44 5.33 9.94
N SER A 87 -20.54 6.34 9.08
CA SER A 87 -21.36 7.53 9.31
C SER A 87 -22.85 7.19 9.45
N SER A 88 -23.41 6.38 8.54
CA SER A 88 -24.81 5.94 8.61
C SER A 88 -25.12 5.12 9.87
N SER A 89 -24.11 4.45 10.45
CA SER A 89 -24.24 3.71 11.71
C SER A 89 -24.00 4.56 12.98
N GLY A 90 -23.86 5.89 12.82
CA GLY A 90 -23.64 6.82 13.92
C GLY A 90 -22.20 6.88 14.42
N ARG A 91 -21.23 6.36 13.66
CA ARG A 91 -19.79 6.39 13.98
C ARG A 91 -19.08 7.45 13.12
N ASN A 92 -19.54 8.69 13.22
CA ASN A 92 -19.14 9.81 12.36
C ASN A 92 -17.61 10.03 12.33
N LEU A 93 -16.93 9.99 13.49
CA LEU A 93 -15.47 10.16 13.55
C LEU A 93 -14.73 9.08 12.74
N ARG A 94 -15.16 7.81 12.87
CA ARG A 94 -14.56 6.71 12.11
C ARG A 94 -14.86 6.82 10.62
N GLY A 95 -16.05 7.29 10.26
CA GLY A 95 -16.40 7.59 8.87
C GLY A 95 -15.53 8.69 8.27
N ALA A 96 -15.31 9.79 9.00
CA ALA A 96 -14.43 10.87 8.57
C ALA A 96 -12.98 10.41 8.38
N LEU A 97 -12.45 9.59 9.29
CA LEU A 97 -11.11 9.00 9.14
C LEU A 97 -10.99 8.14 7.87
N TYR A 98 -12.02 7.35 7.54
CA TYR A 98 -12.01 6.56 6.30
C TYR A 98 -12.07 7.46 5.07
N LEU A 99 -12.89 8.51 5.08
CA LEU A 99 -12.94 9.46 3.97
C LEU A 99 -11.60 10.14 3.73
N ILE A 100 -10.94 10.60 4.80
CA ILE A 100 -9.63 11.23 4.72
C ILE A 100 -8.60 10.20 4.22
N PHE A 101 -8.33 9.16 4.99
CA PHE A 101 -7.20 8.26 4.73
C PHE A 101 -7.45 7.24 3.61
N GLY A 102 -8.69 6.82 3.40
CA GLY A 102 -9.07 5.86 2.34
C GLY A 102 -9.42 6.54 1.02
N GLY A 103 -10.37 7.49 1.05
CA GLY A 103 -10.90 8.12 -0.17
C GLY A 103 -10.00 9.22 -0.75
N LEU A 104 -9.58 10.16 0.09
CA LEU A 104 -8.86 11.36 -0.36
C LEU A 104 -7.35 11.15 -0.43
N THR A 105 -6.76 10.48 0.55
CA THR A 105 -5.29 10.55 0.75
C THR A 105 -4.50 9.71 -0.24
N TYR A 106 -4.99 8.53 -0.66
CA TYR A 106 -4.20 7.69 -1.57
C TYR A 106 -4.44 8.04 -3.03
N ARG A 107 -5.66 7.87 -3.55
CA ARG A 107 -5.90 8.05 -4.99
C ARG A 107 -5.89 9.50 -5.45
N ILE A 108 -6.53 10.42 -4.72
CA ILE A 108 -6.69 11.80 -5.18
C ILE A 108 -5.37 12.56 -5.04
N ILE A 109 -4.68 12.45 -3.91
CA ILE A 109 -3.36 13.07 -3.75
C ILE A 109 -2.36 12.47 -4.76
N TYR A 110 -2.36 11.15 -4.94
CA TYR A 110 -1.45 10.52 -5.89
C TYR A 110 -1.72 10.97 -7.34
N LEU A 111 -2.98 11.00 -7.79
CA LEU A 111 -3.34 11.43 -9.14
C LEU A 111 -3.05 12.92 -9.35
N ILE A 112 -3.47 13.79 -8.42
CA ILE A 112 -3.28 15.24 -8.55
C ILE A 112 -1.80 15.60 -8.53
N LEU A 113 -1.01 15.04 -7.60
CA LEU A 113 0.42 15.36 -7.53
C LEU A 113 1.17 14.84 -8.76
N ARG A 114 0.82 13.63 -9.24
CA ARG A 114 1.42 13.05 -10.43
C ARG A 114 1.11 13.84 -11.70
N GLU A 115 -0.15 14.24 -11.90
CA GLU A 115 -0.56 15.01 -13.09
C GLU A 115 0.09 16.40 -13.13
N ASN A 116 0.32 17.00 -11.96
CA ASN A 116 1.00 18.30 -11.85
C ASN A 116 2.54 18.20 -11.82
N GLY A 117 3.10 17.00 -12.00
CA GLY A 117 4.55 16.79 -12.08
C GLY A 117 5.30 16.90 -10.73
N PHE A 118 4.57 16.99 -9.62
CA PHE A 118 5.17 17.01 -8.28
C PHE A 118 5.68 15.62 -7.91
N THR A 119 6.94 15.56 -7.51
CA THR A 119 7.50 14.36 -6.89
C THR A 119 6.93 14.22 -5.49
N ILE A 120 6.24 13.11 -5.25
CA ILE A 120 5.88 12.71 -3.89
C ILE A 120 7.13 12.10 -3.28
N PRO A 121 7.65 12.63 -2.16
CA PRO A 121 8.76 11.99 -1.46
C PRO A 121 8.39 10.54 -1.15
N THR A 122 9.32 9.62 -1.40
CA THR A 122 9.13 8.18 -1.18
C THR A 122 8.53 7.86 0.19
N ALA A 123 9.00 8.51 1.24
CA ALA A 123 8.48 8.35 2.59
C ALA A 123 7.00 8.74 2.72
N VAL A 124 6.56 9.82 2.06
CA VAL A 124 5.16 10.25 2.06
C VAL A 124 4.28 9.25 1.31
N GLY A 125 4.77 8.72 0.18
CA GLY A 125 4.09 7.64 -0.56
C GLY A 125 3.93 6.38 0.29
N ALA A 126 4.97 5.96 1.00
CA ALA A 126 4.95 4.81 1.89
C ALA A 126 3.96 5.01 3.06
N ILE A 127 3.97 6.18 3.71
CA ILE A 127 3.03 6.51 4.79
C ILE A 127 1.58 6.48 4.28
N ALA A 128 1.32 7.07 3.10
CA ALA A 128 -0.01 7.07 2.50
C ALA A 128 -0.48 5.63 2.17
N PHE A 129 0.41 4.78 1.66
CA PHE A 129 0.10 3.38 1.38
C PHE A 129 -0.20 2.59 2.66
N ILE A 130 0.61 2.74 3.72
CA ILE A 130 0.37 2.11 5.02
C ILE A 130 -0.98 2.56 5.59
N GLY A 131 -1.28 3.86 5.53
CA GLY A 131 -2.56 4.42 5.94
C GLY A 131 -3.73 3.80 5.16
N TYR A 132 -3.60 3.69 3.84
CA TYR A 132 -4.60 3.05 2.99
C TYR A 132 -4.81 1.57 3.36
N ALA A 133 -3.74 0.78 3.47
CA ALA A 133 -3.81 -0.63 3.84
C ALA A 133 -4.49 -0.83 5.21
N PHE A 134 -4.18 0.04 6.18
CA PHE A 134 -4.81 0.03 7.50
C PHE A 134 -6.32 0.33 7.42
N ILE A 135 -6.73 1.32 6.61
CA ILE A 135 -8.15 1.62 6.39
C ILE A 135 -8.86 0.43 5.72
N VAL A 136 -8.26 -0.20 4.70
CA VAL A 136 -8.82 -1.39 4.04
C VAL A 136 -9.01 -2.51 5.05
N PHE A 137 -8.02 -2.79 5.91
CA PHE A 137 -8.17 -3.78 6.98
C PHE A 137 -9.33 -3.47 7.94
N LEU A 138 -9.41 -2.23 8.42
CA LEU A 138 -10.49 -1.81 9.32
C LEU A 138 -11.87 -1.88 8.66
N PHE A 139 -11.93 -1.57 7.37
CA PHE A 139 -13.11 -1.67 6.54
C PHE A 139 -13.56 -3.13 6.37
N LEU A 140 -12.67 -4.03 5.97
CA LEU A 140 -12.97 -5.46 5.81
C LEU A 140 -13.44 -6.08 7.14
N LYS A 141 -12.82 -5.68 8.25
CA LYS A 141 -13.28 -6.04 9.60
C LYS A 141 -14.71 -5.55 9.89
N ASP A 142 -15.10 -4.37 9.42
CA ASP A 142 -16.47 -3.89 9.58
C ASP A 142 -17.44 -4.68 8.70
N VAL A 143 -17.09 -4.95 7.43
CA VAL A 143 -17.89 -5.80 6.51
C VAL A 143 -18.12 -7.17 7.13
N TRP A 144 -17.08 -7.78 7.69
CA TRP A 144 -17.18 -9.06 8.40
C TRP A 144 -18.08 -8.99 9.64
N LYS A 145 -17.98 -7.92 10.43
CA LYS A 145 -18.89 -7.74 11.58
C LYS A 145 -20.34 -7.54 11.16
N ILE A 146 -20.58 -6.85 10.05
CA ILE A 146 -21.92 -6.66 9.49
C ILE A 146 -22.46 -8.00 8.98
N SER A 147 -21.64 -8.76 8.25
CA SER A 147 -22.01 -10.07 7.71
C SER A 147 -22.31 -11.12 8.79
N LEU A 148 -21.80 -10.95 10.02
CA LEU A 148 -22.14 -11.80 11.16
C LEU A 148 -23.29 -11.26 12.03
N GLY A 149 -23.90 -10.12 11.66
CA GLY A 149 -24.95 -9.48 12.48
C GLY A 149 -24.45 -8.95 13.82
N LYS A 150 -23.12 -8.84 13.98
CA LYS A 150 -22.45 -8.34 15.18
C LYS A 150 -22.28 -6.82 15.16
N TYR A 151 -22.61 -6.17 14.04
CA TYR A 151 -22.54 -4.74 13.88
C TYR A 151 -23.72 -4.03 14.55
N ARG A 152 -23.45 -2.90 15.21
CA ARG A 152 -24.44 -2.12 15.97
C ARG A 152 -24.34 -0.65 15.66
N ASN A 153 -25.49 0.01 15.55
CA ASN A 153 -25.60 1.45 15.51
C ASN A 153 -25.17 2.03 16.87
N ARG A 154 -24.22 2.98 16.88
CA ARG A 154 -23.68 3.53 18.12
C ARG A 154 -24.65 4.51 18.81
N LYS A 155 -25.47 5.22 18.03
CA LYS A 155 -26.44 6.20 18.54
C LYS A 155 -27.71 5.52 19.05
N THR A 156 -28.27 4.60 18.26
CA THR A 156 -29.55 3.96 18.59
C THR A 156 -29.41 2.62 19.31
N GLY A 157 -28.21 2.05 19.38
CA GLY A 157 -27.95 0.73 19.98
C GLY A 157 -28.52 -0.45 19.18
N LYS A 158 -29.24 -0.20 18.08
CA LYS A 158 -29.88 -1.24 17.26
C LYS A 158 -28.83 -2.15 16.62
N LYS A 159 -29.12 -3.45 16.63
CA LYS A 159 -28.32 -4.47 15.93
C LYS A 159 -28.78 -4.57 14.48
N TYR A 160 -27.83 -4.71 13.57
CA TYR A 160 -28.12 -4.99 12.17
C TYR A 160 -28.20 -6.49 11.94
N GLU A 161 -29.26 -6.94 11.25
CA GLU A 161 -29.40 -8.36 10.89
C GLU A 161 -28.46 -8.78 9.76
N SER A 162 -28.00 -10.03 9.85
CA SER A 162 -27.26 -10.70 8.79
C SER A 162 -28.16 -11.67 8.01
N LYS A 163 -27.87 -11.84 6.73
CA LYS A 163 -28.40 -12.92 5.88
C LYS A 163 -27.35 -14.02 5.73
N SER A 164 -27.79 -15.26 5.55
CA SER A 164 -26.92 -16.45 5.43
C SER A 164 -25.83 -16.34 4.36
N TRP A 165 -26.07 -15.63 3.26
CA TRP A 165 -25.10 -15.44 2.16
C TRP A 165 -24.08 -14.32 2.40
N MET A 166 -24.32 -13.41 3.35
CA MET A 166 -23.44 -12.25 3.57
C MET A 166 -22.01 -12.63 3.97
N PRO A 167 -21.78 -13.64 4.85
CA PRO A 167 -20.42 -14.07 5.18
C PRO A 167 -19.63 -14.57 3.97
N ALA A 168 -20.27 -15.34 3.07
CA ALA A 168 -19.64 -15.82 1.85
C ALA A 168 -19.23 -14.65 0.94
N LEU A 169 -20.11 -13.67 0.74
CA LEU A 169 -19.77 -12.49 -0.06
C LEU A 169 -18.68 -11.63 0.58
N ALA A 170 -18.72 -11.47 1.91
CA ALA A 170 -17.67 -10.76 2.65
C ALA A 170 -16.29 -11.43 2.50
N LEU A 171 -16.25 -12.77 2.48
CA LEU A 171 -15.01 -13.52 2.26
C LEU A 171 -14.47 -13.32 0.85
N ILE A 172 -15.31 -13.47 -0.19
CA ILE A 172 -14.93 -13.23 -1.60
C ILE A 172 -14.36 -11.82 -1.74
N PHE A 173 -15.04 -10.84 -1.16
CA PHE A 173 -14.64 -9.44 -1.23
C PHE A 173 -13.32 -9.17 -0.50
N THR A 174 -13.08 -9.86 0.62
CA THR A 174 -11.80 -9.83 1.36
C THR A 174 -10.66 -10.39 0.51
N ILE A 175 -10.89 -11.51 -0.20
CA ILE A 175 -9.89 -12.09 -1.11
C ILE A 175 -9.57 -11.13 -2.25
N ILE A 176 -10.60 -10.54 -2.89
CA ILE A 176 -10.40 -9.55 -3.96
C ILE A 176 -9.52 -8.39 -3.47
N HIS A 177 -9.80 -7.86 -2.27
CA HIS A 177 -9.02 -6.75 -1.72
C HIS A 177 -7.60 -7.15 -1.32
N ALA A 178 -7.41 -8.36 -0.79
CA ALA A 178 -6.08 -8.88 -0.50
C ALA A 178 -5.25 -9.01 -1.79
N VAL A 179 -5.86 -9.51 -2.86
CA VAL A 179 -5.22 -9.59 -4.19
C VAL A 179 -4.89 -8.19 -4.71
N MET A 180 -5.85 -7.25 -4.66
CA MET A 180 -5.62 -5.87 -5.09
C MET A 180 -4.52 -5.17 -4.28
N LEU A 181 -4.48 -5.35 -2.96
CA LEU A 181 -3.41 -4.79 -2.11
C LEU A 181 -2.04 -5.36 -2.46
N ASN A 182 -1.95 -6.63 -2.88
CA ASN A 182 -0.69 -7.22 -3.35
C ASN A 182 -0.27 -6.61 -4.69
N PHE A 183 -1.19 -6.44 -5.64
CA PHE A 183 -0.88 -5.79 -6.93
C PHE A 183 -0.51 -4.30 -6.77
N ASP A 184 -1.28 -3.55 -5.97
CA ASP A 184 -1.01 -2.14 -5.69
C ASP A 184 0.28 -1.98 -4.86
N GLY A 185 0.54 -2.90 -3.93
CA GLY A 185 1.77 -2.94 -3.15
C GLY A 185 2.98 -3.21 -4.01
N TYR A 186 2.90 -4.17 -4.95
CA TYR A 186 3.95 -4.44 -5.93
C TYR A 186 4.21 -3.23 -6.84
N SER A 187 3.14 -2.59 -7.35
CA SER A 187 3.27 -1.37 -8.14
C SER A 187 3.90 -0.24 -7.33
N THR A 188 3.50 -0.05 -6.07
CA THR A 188 4.06 1.01 -5.21
C THR A 188 5.50 0.73 -4.87
N TYR A 189 5.85 -0.52 -4.54
CA TYR A 189 7.22 -0.96 -4.30
C TYR A 189 8.11 -0.78 -5.54
N GLU A 190 7.63 -1.14 -6.74
CA GLU A 190 8.35 -0.90 -7.98
C GLU A 190 8.55 0.61 -8.25
N ILE A 191 7.53 1.43 -7.99
CA ILE A 191 7.59 2.89 -8.17
C ILE A 191 8.59 3.52 -7.18
N VAL A 192 8.62 3.03 -5.94
CA VAL A 192 9.38 3.58 -4.82
C VAL A 192 10.83 3.14 -4.82
N TRP A 193 11.10 1.87 -5.12
CA TRP A 193 12.39 1.26 -4.79
C TRP A 193 13.22 0.86 -6.01
N ASN A 194 12.59 0.62 -7.16
CA ASN A 194 13.26 0.00 -8.32
C ASN A 194 13.25 0.87 -9.59
N ASN A 195 12.90 2.16 -9.45
CA ASN A 195 12.72 3.04 -10.60
C ASN A 195 14.06 3.51 -11.18
N GLY A 196 15.08 3.83 -10.37
CA GLY A 196 16.35 4.39 -10.84
C GLY A 196 17.05 3.50 -11.85
N GLU A 197 17.51 2.34 -11.38
CA GLU A 197 18.26 1.40 -12.21
C GLU A 197 17.46 0.92 -13.45
N ARG A 198 16.13 0.68 -13.32
CA ARG A 198 15.30 0.26 -14.47
C ARG A 198 15.07 1.40 -15.47
N VAL A 199 14.88 2.63 -15.00
CA VAL A 199 14.72 3.82 -15.84
C VAL A 199 16.03 4.06 -16.60
N THR A 200 17.16 3.97 -15.92
CA THR A 200 18.49 4.10 -16.54
C THR A 200 18.75 2.98 -17.53
N ALA A 201 18.43 1.72 -17.20
CA ALA A 201 18.58 0.57 -18.12
C ALA A 201 17.73 0.71 -19.38
N LYS A 202 16.49 1.22 -19.27
CA LYS A 202 15.62 1.50 -20.42
C LYS A 202 16.19 2.59 -21.32
N MET A 203 16.76 3.64 -20.73
CA MET A 203 17.44 4.68 -21.50
C MET A 203 18.67 4.11 -22.21
N LYS A 204 19.50 3.35 -21.50
CA LYS A 204 20.69 2.69 -22.03
C LYS A 204 20.35 1.84 -23.26
N LEU A 205 19.34 0.96 -23.18
CA LEU A 205 18.95 0.10 -24.30
C LEU A 205 18.60 0.89 -25.56
N ALA A 206 17.83 1.98 -25.44
CA ALA A 206 17.46 2.79 -26.58
C ALA A 206 18.68 3.54 -27.17
N VAL A 207 19.57 4.06 -26.32
CA VAL A 207 20.80 4.73 -26.78
C VAL A 207 21.76 3.73 -27.44
N GLU A 208 21.90 2.53 -26.88
CA GLU A 208 22.72 1.44 -27.41
C GLU A 208 22.24 0.99 -28.79
N ASP A 209 20.93 0.79 -28.95
CA ASP A 209 20.32 0.42 -30.23
C ASP A 209 20.60 1.47 -31.33
N TYR A 210 20.48 2.75 -30.98
CA TYR A 210 20.86 3.85 -31.86
C TYR A 210 22.34 3.84 -32.23
N MET A 211 23.23 3.72 -31.22
CA MET A 211 24.68 3.72 -31.44
C MET A 211 25.13 2.53 -32.30
N LEU A 212 24.53 1.35 -32.11
CA LEU A 212 24.77 0.16 -32.92
C LEU A 212 24.30 0.35 -34.37
N ALA A 213 23.10 0.90 -34.59
CA ALA A 213 22.60 1.17 -35.94
C ALA A 213 23.56 2.09 -36.72
N GLN A 214 24.03 3.14 -36.07
CA GLN A 214 24.96 4.11 -36.63
C GLN A 214 26.37 3.52 -36.84
N LYS A 215 26.86 2.70 -35.91
CA LYS A 215 28.13 1.96 -36.05
C LYS A 215 28.10 1.01 -37.25
N ASN A 216 27.05 0.21 -37.37
CA ASN A 216 26.87 -0.73 -38.49
C ASN A 216 26.82 0.02 -39.83
N TYR A 217 26.13 1.16 -39.89
CA TYR A 217 26.09 1.99 -41.09
C TYR A 217 27.48 2.57 -41.44
N PHE A 218 28.20 3.06 -40.43
CA PHE A 218 29.55 3.60 -40.62
C PHE A 218 30.53 2.54 -41.12
N GLU A 219 30.51 1.32 -40.56
CA GLU A 219 31.37 0.21 -40.99
C GLU A 219 31.10 -0.21 -42.44
N GLN A 220 29.85 -0.07 -42.91
CA GLN A 220 29.48 -0.39 -44.29
C GLN A 220 29.82 0.72 -45.29
N THR A 221 29.75 1.99 -44.88
CA THR A 221 29.76 3.13 -45.81
C THR A 221 30.94 4.08 -45.63
N GLY A 222 31.64 4.00 -44.50
CA GLY A 222 32.65 4.98 -44.08
C GLY A 222 32.09 6.37 -43.76
N LYS A 223 30.76 6.51 -43.61
CA LYS A 223 30.09 7.80 -43.39
C LYS A 223 29.13 7.75 -42.22
N ILE A 224 28.96 8.90 -41.57
CA ILE A 224 27.92 9.09 -40.56
C ILE A 224 26.59 9.27 -41.30
N GLY A 225 25.68 8.32 -41.13
CA GLY A 225 24.36 8.35 -41.74
C GLY A 225 23.37 9.29 -41.03
N ASP A 226 22.40 9.78 -41.79
CA ASP A 226 21.22 10.44 -41.27
C ASP A 226 20.12 9.45 -40.85
N VAL A 227 19.03 9.96 -40.27
CA VAL A 227 17.88 9.17 -39.78
C VAL A 227 17.30 8.20 -40.81
N LYS A 228 17.23 8.63 -42.07
CA LYS A 228 16.65 7.82 -43.16
C LYS A 228 17.64 6.74 -43.59
N GLU A 229 18.92 7.08 -43.63
CA GLU A 229 20.00 6.19 -44.03
C GLU A 229 20.20 5.06 -43.02
N ILE A 230 20.21 5.36 -41.72
CA ILE A 230 20.42 4.35 -40.65
C ILE A 230 19.14 3.57 -40.30
N ARG A 231 17.99 3.96 -40.87
CA ARG A 231 16.67 3.33 -40.69
C ARG A 231 16.26 3.14 -39.22
N TYR A 232 16.57 4.11 -38.37
CA TYR A 232 16.31 4.01 -36.92
C TYR A 232 14.88 4.44 -36.54
N MET A 233 14.61 5.74 -36.40
CA MET A 233 13.28 6.24 -36.04
C MET A 233 12.97 7.57 -36.73
N SER A 234 11.82 7.69 -37.38
CA SER A 234 11.35 8.97 -37.93
C SER A 234 10.55 9.77 -36.89
N GLY A 235 11.02 10.95 -36.50
CA GLY A 235 10.29 11.88 -35.63
C GLY A 235 10.59 11.71 -34.13
N SER A 236 9.60 12.03 -33.29
CA SER A 236 9.71 11.91 -31.83
C SER A 236 8.91 10.73 -31.31
N VAL A 237 9.56 9.81 -30.62
CA VAL A 237 8.93 8.59 -30.07
C VAL A 237 8.96 8.66 -28.55
N LYS A 238 7.80 8.50 -27.92
CA LYS A 238 7.73 8.21 -26.48
C LYS A 238 7.98 6.73 -26.29
N TRP A 239 9.16 6.38 -25.82
CA TRP A 239 9.48 4.99 -25.47
C TRP A 239 9.42 4.85 -23.95
N ASN A 240 8.69 3.84 -23.48
CA ASN A 240 8.57 3.48 -22.07
C ASN A 240 7.88 4.53 -21.18
N GLY A 241 7.24 5.55 -21.75
CA GLY A 241 6.48 6.60 -21.05
C GLY A 241 7.32 7.58 -20.22
N GLN A 242 8.59 7.26 -19.99
CA GLN A 242 9.50 8.03 -19.12
C GLN A 242 10.45 8.94 -19.91
N PHE A 243 10.67 8.63 -21.20
CA PHE A 243 11.58 9.37 -22.07
C PHE A 243 10.91 9.71 -23.40
N LEU A 244 11.31 10.86 -23.94
CA LEU A 244 11.01 11.28 -25.30
C LEU A 244 12.30 11.25 -26.10
N TYR A 245 12.35 10.39 -27.11
CA TYR A 245 13.49 10.26 -28.01
C TYR A 245 13.18 11.03 -29.28
N ARG A 246 14.14 11.82 -29.74
CA ARG A 246 14.00 12.61 -30.97
C ARG A 246 15.34 12.64 -31.68
N MET A 247 15.31 12.42 -32.99
CA MET A 247 16.49 12.62 -33.81
C MET A 247 16.80 14.12 -33.96
N ASP A 248 18.08 14.47 -33.85
CA ASP A 248 18.62 15.82 -33.97
C ASP A 248 19.74 15.80 -35.01
N GLY A 249 19.37 15.94 -36.29
CA GLY A 249 20.29 15.67 -37.40
C GLY A 249 20.71 14.20 -37.45
N ASN A 250 22.01 13.96 -37.35
CA ASN A 250 22.62 12.64 -37.23
C ASN A 250 22.79 12.19 -35.77
N GLY A 251 22.24 12.91 -34.79
CA GLY A 251 22.32 12.62 -33.37
C GLY A 251 21.00 12.15 -32.77
N LEU A 252 21.08 11.60 -31.55
CA LEU A 252 19.94 11.23 -30.73
C LEU A 252 19.80 12.20 -29.55
N ARG A 253 18.62 12.81 -29.42
CA ARG A 253 18.22 13.57 -28.24
C ARG A 253 17.28 12.73 -27.38
N VAL A 254 17.65 12.57 -26.12
CA VAL A 254 16.83 11.88 -25.11
C VAL A 254 16.36 12.91 -24.09
N LYS A 255 15.06 13.02 -23.89
CA LYS A 255 14.47 13.96 -22.93
C LYS A 255 13.72 13.22 -21.84
N TYR A 256 14.07 13.47 -20.58
CA TYR A 256 13.37 12.91 -19.44
C TYR A 256 12.00 13.57 -19.27
N MET A 257 10.95 12.76 -19.29
CA MET A 257 9.56 13.24 -19.22
C MET A 257 8.94 13.01 -17.84
N THR A 258 9.73 12.67 -16.83
CA THR A 258 9.28 12.51 -15.44
C THR A 258 10.18 13.30 -14.48
N SER A 259 9.90 13.28 -13.18
CA SER A 259 10.61 14.11 -12.18
C SER A 259 11.29 13.30 -11.07
N TYR A 260 11.31 11.97 -11.15
CA TYR A 260 11.69 11.10 -10.03
C TYR A 260 13.18 11.13 -9.62
N HIS A 261 14.11 11.32 -10.56
CA HIS A 261 15.56 11.22 -10.31
C HIS A 261 16.31 12.42 -10.89
N CYS A 262 16.16 12.64 -12.19
CA CYS A 262 16.55 13.88 -12.83
C CYS A 262 15.42 14.92 -12.81
N PRO A 263 15.77 16.21 -12.92
CA PRO A 263 14.80 17.25 -13.22
C PRO A 263 13.90 16.89 -14.41
N TYR A 264 12.64 17.31 -14.34
CA TYR A 264 11.75 17.20 -15.48
C TYR A 264 12.31 17.96 -16.68
N LYS A 265 12.24 17.34 -17.86
CA LYS A 265 12.79 17.87 -19.12
C LYS A 265 14.31 17.95 -19.20
N THR A 266 15.04 17.26 -18.33
CA THR A 266 16.48 17.03 -18.54
C THR A 266 16.72 16.40 -19.91
N GLU A 267 17.74 16.88 -20.63
CA GLU A 267 18.07 16.41 -21.97
C GLU A 267 19.50 15.83 -22.00
N TRP A 268 19.65 14.70 -22.67
CA TRP A 268 20.93 14.15 -23.09
C TRP A 268 21.00 14.20 -24.61
N ARG A 269 22.19 14.48 -25.13
CA ARG A 269 22.46 14.48 -26.57
C ARG A 269 23.60 13.54 -26.87
N ILE A 270 23.39 12.64 -27.82
CA ILE A 270 24.35 11.64 -28.25
C ILE A 270 24.60 11.86 -29.73
N HIS A 271 25.78 12.37 -30.09
CA HIS A 271 26.16 12.65 -31.46
C HIS A 271 27.33 11.77 -31.90
N PRO A 272 27.26 11.17 -33.09
CA PRO A 272 28.41 10.52 -33.69
C PRO A 272 29.40 11.59 -34.18
N VAL A 273 30.68 11.37 -33.90
CA VAL A 273 31.78 12.24 -34.36
C VAL A 273 32.89 11.39 -34.96
N LEU A 274 33.72 11.99 -35.82
CA LEU A 274 34.91 11.33 -36.36
C LEU A 274 36.15 11.84 -35.63
N HIS A 275 36.87 10.92 -35.01
CA HIS A 275 38.17 11.19 -34.39
C HIS A 275 39.24 10.40 -35.15
N ASN A 276 40.14 11.09 -35.85
CA ASN A 276 41.17 10.47 -36.69
C ASN A 276 40.64 9.43 -37.70
N GLY A 277 39.44 9.67 -38.25
CA GLY A 277 38.78 8.77 -39.20
C GLY A 277 38.08 7.56 -38.56
N ALA A 278 38.15 7.40 -37.25
CA ALA A 278 37.37 6.42 -36.50
C ALA A 278 36.07 7.05 -35.96
N LEU A 279 35.01 6.24 -35.87
CA LEU A 279 33.74 6.63 -35.24
C LEU A 279 33.92 6.70 -33.71
N ASP A 280 33.56 7.84 -33.13
CA ASP A 280 33.44 8.07 -31.70
C ASP A 280 32.11 8.80 -31.38
N TRP A 281 31.87 9.07 -30.09
CA TRP A 281 30.62 9.61 -29.59
C TRP A 281 30.83 10.84 -28.71
N GLU A 282 30.14 11.93 -29.02
CA GLU A 282 30.02 13.08 -28.15
C GLU A 282 28.71 12.98 -27.36
N ILE A 283 28.82 12.90 -26.02
CA ILE A 283 27.67 12.82 -25.13
C ILE A 283 27.60 14.09 -24.29
N THR A 284 26.59 14.92 -24.55
CA THR A 284 26.29 16.07 -23.70
C THR A 284 25.50 15.60 -22.48
N LEU A 285 26.13 15.68 -21.31
CA LEU A 285 25.51 15.37 -20.03
C LEU A 285 24.85 16.61 -19.42
N PRO A 286 23.75 16.45 -18.68
CA PRO A 286 23.15 17.54 -17.94
C PRO A 286 24.02 17.96 -16.74
N GLU A 287 24.01 19.26 -16.42
CA GLU A 287 24.80 19.85 -15.31
C GLU A 287 24.30 19.40 -13.91
N ASP A 288 23.06 18.93 -13.81
CA ASP A 288 22.46 18.54 -12.54
C ASP A 288 23.06 17.23 -12.03
N SER A 289 23.74 17.29 -10.89
CA SER A 289 24.43 16.14 -10.27
C SER A 289 23.49 14.99 -9.88
N ARG A 290 22.17 15.21 -9.79
CA ARG A 290 21.18 14.14 -9.57
C ARG A 290 21.08 13.19 -10.77
N CYS A 291 21.64 13.58 -11.92
CA CYS A 291 21.65 12.78 -13.15
C CYS A 291 22.93 11.96 -13.34
N ASN A 292 23.84 11.93 -12.36
CA ASN A 292 25.13 11.26 -12.48
C ASN A 292 25.02 9.74 -12.74
N GLU A 293 23.97 9.08 -12.23
CA GLU A 293 23.75 7.65 -12.51
C GLU A 293 23.53 7.39 -14.02
N PHE A 294 22.79 8.27 -14.69
CA PHE A 294 22.61 8.23 -16.14
C PHE A 294 23.92 8.53 -16.88
N ALA A 295 24.72 9.45 -16.35
CA ALA A 295 26.03 9.78 -16.92
C ALA A 295 26.97 8.57 -16.91
N HIS A 296 27.09 7.86 -15.78
CA HIS A 296 27.97 6.69 -15.69
C HIS A 296 27.59 5.59 -16.70
N GLN A 297 26.31 5.29 -16.87
CA GLN A 297 25.87 4.27 -17.84
C GLN A 297 26.13 4.71 -19.29
N LEU A 298 25.92 5.99 -19.62
CA LEU A 298 26.19 6.51 -20.95
C LEU A 298 27.68 6.56 -21.28
N VAL A 299 28.53 6.93 -20.32
CA VAL A 299 29.99 6.93 -20.48
C VAL A 299 30.50 5.50 -20.67
N SER A 300 30.04 4.55 -19.85
CA SER A 300 30.37 3.13 -20.01
C SER A 300 29.93 2.59 -21.38
N LEU A 301 28.74 2.99 -21.86
CA LEU A 301 28.26 2.61 -23.19
C LEU A 301 29.13 3.21 -24.31
N LYS A 302 29.49 4.50 -24.21
CA LYS A 302 30.44 5.16 -25.11
C LYS A 302 31.75 4.36 -25.20
N GLU A 303 32.35 4.02 -24.06
CA GLU A 303 33.61 3.29 -24.02
C GLU A 303 33.51 1.91 -24.68
N SER A 304 32.38 1.22 -24.53
CA SER A 304 32.17 -0.11 -25.12
C SER A 304 31.94 -0.10 -26.64
N LEU A 305 31.47 1.02 -27.20
CA LEU A 305 31.08 1.15 -28.61
C LEU A 305 31.97 2.09 -29.42
N SER A 306 32.94 2.74 -28.80
CA SER A 306 33.95 3.54 -29.49
C SER A 306 35.00 2.64 -30.16
N ASN A 307 35.38 2.97 -31.38
CA ASN A 307 36.46 2.28 -32.11
C ASN A 307 37.81 2.99 -31.91
N VAL A 308 37.88 4.01 -31.03
CA VAL A 308 39.13 4.69 -30.69
C VAL A 308 39.94 3.79 -29.74
N PRO A 309 41.18 3.39 -30.09
CA PRO A 309 42.05 2.69 -29.16
C PRO A 309 42.20 3.52 -27.89
N LYS A 310 42.01 2.91 -26.71
CA LYS A 310 42.33 3.60 -25.45
C LYS A 310 43.76 4.09 -25.56
N GLU A 311 43.97 5.41 -25.57
CA GLU A 311 45.32 5.95 -25.39
C GLU A 311 45.83 5.33 -24.09
N SER A 312 46.86 4.49 -24.22
CA SER A 312 47.58 3.99 -23.06
C SER A 312 48.01 5.20 -22.26
N GLU A 313 47.61 5.28 -20.99
CA GLU A 313 48.11 6.28 -20.06
C GLU A 313 49.61 6.46 -20.28
N PRO A 314 50.13 7.70 -20.41
CA PRO A 314 51.56 7.90 -20.52
C PRO A 314 52.20 7.24 -19.31
N ALA A 315 53.10 6.28 -19.58
CA ALA A 315 53.83 5.55 -18.56
C ALA A 315 54.36 6.56 -17.54
N ALA A 316 53.93 6.41 -16.29
CA ALA A 316 54.36 7.27 -15.19
C ALA A 316 55.88 7.39 -15.26
N SER A 317 56.36 8.60 -15.52
CA SER A 317 57.78 8.93 -15.47
C SER A 317 58.30 8.50 -14.11
N THR A 318 59.22 7.53 -14.11
CA THR A 318 60.02 7.13 -12.95
C THR A 318 60.48 8.36 -12.18
N PRO A 319 60.21 8.47 -10.87
CA PRO A 319 60.77 9.55 -10.08
C PRO A 319 62.28 9.40 -10.03
N GLU A 320 62.99 10.47 -10.39
CA GLU A 320 64.42 10.60 -10.13
C GLU A 320 64.67 10.43 -8.63
N LEU A 321 65.65 9.58 -8.34
CA LEU A 321 66.11 9.23 -7.00
C LEU A 321 66.85 10.44 -6.42
N ASP A 322 66.14 11.27 -5.65
CA ASP A 322 66.79 12.37 -4.93
C ASP A 322 67.60 11.82 -3.74
N LYS A 323 68.88 12.14 -3.75
CA LYS A 323 69.86 11.67 -2.76
C LYS A 323 69.83 12.60 -1.56
N GLY A 324 69.39 12.04 -0.44
CA GLY A 324 69.95 12.32 0.87
C GLY A 324 69.29 13.45 1.64
N VAL A 325 68.76 13.12 2.82
CA VAL A 325 69.10 13.80 4.08
C VAL A 325 68.94 12.76 5.20
N ASP A 326 69.99 12.64 6.00
CA ASP A 326 70.07 11.85 7.21
C ASP A 326 69.07 12.29 8.28
N GLY A 327 68.60 11.35 9.10
CA GLY A 327 68.49 11.62 10.53
C GLY A 327 67.16 11.31 11.21
N VAL A 328 67.25 10.30 12.09
CA VAL A 328 66.65 10.24 13.42
C VAL A 328 65.15 9.90 13.52
N GLY A 329 64.91 8.60 13.71
CA GLY A 329 64.29 8.09 14.94
C GLY A 329 62.79 8.26 15.12
N VAL A 330 62.07 7.12 15.18
CA VAL A 330 61.48 6.57 16.42
C VAL A 330 60.63 5.35 16.03
N VAL A 331 60.96 4.23 16.67
CA VAL A 331 60.25 2.95 16.66
C VAL A 331 59.01 3.09 17.56
N PRO A 332 57.89 2.42 17.23
CA PRO A 332 57.51 1.32 18.12
C PRO A 332 57.12 0.04 17.39
N ASP A 333 57.57 -1.04 18.02
CA ASP A 333 57.13 -2.42 17.92
C ASP A 333 55.64 -2.60 17.63
N THR A 334 55.34 -3.54 16.73
CA THR A 334 54.31 -4.56 16.99
C THR A 334 54.65 -5.80 16.17
N THR A 335 55.30 -6.76 16.84
CA THR A 335 55.39 -8.14 16.39
C THR A 335 54.24 -8.90 17.03
N GLN A 336 53.36 -9.54 16.24
CA GLN A 336 53.26 -11.01 16.21
C GLN A 336 52.02 -11.52 15.45
N HIS A 337 52.36 -12.40 14.51
CA HIS A 337 51.67 -13.59 14.00
C HIS A 337 50.37 -14.07 14.66
N GLY A 338 49.52 -14.67 13.80
CA GLY A 338 48.59 -15.70 14.22
C GLY A 338 47.67 -16.18 13.10
N ASP A 339 48.10 -17.25 12.43
CA ASP A 339 47.30 -18.07 11.50
C ASP A 339 46.09 -18.77 12.15
N SER A 340 45.23 -19.30 11.27
CA SER A 340 44.17 -20.32 11.48
C SER A 340 42.81 -19.73 11.94
N LEU A 341 41.69 -19.94 11.24
CA LEU A 341 41.06 -21.19 10.76
C LEU A 341 39.97 -20.87 9.73
#